data_AF-A0A3B9L3S4-F1
#
_entry.id   AF-A0A3B9L3S4-F1
#
_cell.length_a   1.000
_cell.length_b   1.000
_cell.length_c   1.000
_cell.angle_alpha   90.00
_cell.angle_beta   90.00
_cell.angle_gamma   90.00
#
_symmetry.space_group_name_H-M   'P 1'
#
loop_
_entity.id
_entity.type
_entity.pdbx_description
1 polymer ?
#
loop_
_entity_poly.entity_id
_entity_poly.type
_entity_poly.pdbx_seq_one_letter_code
_entity_poly.pdbx_strand_id
1 'polypeptide(L)'
;PASAITSTAAIMLLVVFIVTSADSGALVVDTITSGGKTDSPRRQRVFWACLIGLTASALLYGGGTDVLQSLQAGTITAALPFTLILLTCCLSLYIGMRDEYRSMNQGDAAGL
;
A
#
# COMPACT_ATOMS: atom_id res chain seq x y z
N PRO A 1 -13.43 -19.25 -29.01
CA PRO A 1 -14.59 -18.76 -28.24
C PRO A 1 -14.35 -18.67 -26.72
N ALA A 2 -13.86 -19.73 -26.07
CA ALA A 2 -13.53 -19.70 -24.64
C ALA A 2 -12.46 -18.63 -24.28
N SER A 3 -11.49 -18.42 -25.17
CA SER A 3 -10.42 -17.40 -25.01
C SER A 3 -10.93 -15.96 -24.96
N ALA A 4 -12.00 -15.63 -25.70
CA ALA A 4 -12.58 -14.28 -25.68
C ALA A 4 -13.30 -14.02 -24.36
N ILE A 5 -14.08 -15.00 -23.89
CA ILE A 5 -14.83 -14.90 -22.62
C ILE A 5 -13.85 -14.80 -21.43
N THR A 6 -12.81 -15.63 -21.40
CA THR A 6 -11.79 -15.58 -20.33
C THR A 6 -10.95 -14.31 -20.39
N SER A 7 -10.61 -13.82 -21.58
CA SER A 7 -9.89 -12.54 -21.73
C SER A 7 -10.71 -11.35 -21.23
N THR A 8 -11.99 -11.27 -21.62
CA THR A 8 -12.87 -10.20 -21.14
C THR A 8 -13.09 -10.29 -19.62
N ALA A 9 -13.29 -11.49 -19.08
CA ALA A 9 -13.41 -11.68 -17.63
C ALA A 9 -12.12 -11.30 -16.90
N ALA A 10 -10.95 -11.66 -17.43
CA ALA A 10 -9.66 -11.31 -16.84
C ALA A 10 -9.41 -9.80 -16.81
N ILE A 11 -9.75 -9.09 -17.90
CA ILE A 11 -9.65 -7.62 -17.94
C ILE A 11 -10.58 -6.98 -16.91
N MET A 12 -11.82 -7.47 -16.79
CA MET A 12 -12.80 -6.95 -15.82
C MET A 12 -12.31 -7.16 -14.38
N LEU A 13 -11.81 -8.36 -14.06
CA LEU A 13 -11.22 -8.66 -12.76
C LEU A 13 -9.99 -7.77 -12.47
N LEU A 14 -9.12 -7.56 -13.45
CA LEU A 14 -7.95 -6.69 -13.31
C LEU A 14 -8.37 -5.26 -12.96
N VAL A 15 -9.36 -4.70 -13.66
CA VAL A 15 -9.88 -3.36 -13.37
C VAL A 15 -10.44 -3.27 -11.95
N VAL A 16 -11.27 -4.24 -11.54
CA VAL A 16 -11.84 -4.28 -10.18
C VAL A 16 -10.75 -4.36 -9.11
N PHE A 17 -9.73 -5.19 -9.34
CA PHE A 17 -8.62 -5.37 -8.40
C PHE A 17 -7.81 -4.08 -8.25
N ILE A 18 -7.51 -3.40 -9.37
CA ILE A 18 -6.80 -2.12 -9.36
C ILE A 18 -7.61 -1.04 -8.65
N VAL A 19 -8.91 -0.92 -8.92
CA VAL A 19 -9.78 0.07 -8.27
C VAL A 19 -9.87 -0.17 -6.76
N THR A 20 -10.09 -1.41 -6.34
CA THR A 20 -10.21 -1.79 -4.92
C THR A 20 -8.88 -1.60 -4.17
N SER A 21 -7.76 -1.93 -4.82
CA SER A 21 -6.42 -1.70 -4.27
C SER A 21 -6.11 -0.21 -4.15
N ALA A 22 -6.49 0.60 -5.15
CA ALA A 22 -6.30 2.05 -5.11
C ALA A 22 -7.17 2.73 -4.04
N ASP A 23 -8.41 2.24 -3.85
CA ASP A 23 -9.31 2.65 -2.77
C ASP A 23 -8.65 2.49 -1.39
N SER A 24 -8.13 1.29 -1.15
CA SER A 24 -7.45 0.93 0.11
C SER A 24 -6.17 1.76 0.30
N GLY A 25 -5.39 1.97 -0.76
CA GLY A 25 -4.18 2.79 -0.72
C GLY A 25 -4.46 4.25 -0.38
N ALA A 26 -5.50 4.84 -1.00
CA ALA A 26 -5.90 6.21 -0.70
C ALA A 26 -6.35 6.36 0.76
N LEU A 27 -7.09 5.39 1.31
CA LEU A 27 -7.50 5.38 2.72
C LEU A 27 -6.32 5.34 3.70
N VAL A 28 -5.28 4.55 3.40
CA VAL A 28 -4.07 4.48 4.24
C VAL A 28 -3.34 5.82 4.24
N VAL A 29 -3.10 6.41 3.07
CA VAL A 29 -2.44 7.72 2.95
C VAL A 29 -3.23 8.81 3.66
N ASP A 30 -4.55 8.76 3.53
CA ASP A 30 -5.48 9.71 4.14
C ASP A 30 -5.49 9.59 5.67
N THR A 31 -5.42 8.37 6.21
CA THR A 31 -5.31 8.12 7.66
C THR A 31 -3.97 8.60 8.23
N ILE A 32 -2.87 8.41 7.49
CA ILE A 32 -1.54 8.92 7.87
C ILE A 32 -1.53 10.46 7.86
N THR A 33 -2.15 11.08 6.85
CA THR A 33 -2.13 12.54 6.67
C THR A 33 -3.09 13.27 7.63
N SER A 34 -4.17 12.62 8.05
CA SER A 34 -5.14 13.17 9.03
C SER A 34 -4.72 13.02 10.50
N GLY A 35 -3.52 12.49 10.77
CA GLY A 35 -3.02 12.26 12.13
C GLY A 35 -3.80 11.18 12.88
N GLY A 36 -4.39 10.21 12.18
CA GLY A 36 -5.16 9.11 12.76
C GLY A 36 -6.65 9.41 13.02
N LYS A 37 -7.18 10.53 12.53
CA LYS A 37 -8.62 10.85 12.62
C LYS A 37 -9.35 10.29 11.40
N THR A 38 -10.25 9.34 11.63
CA THR A 38 -11.01 8.62 10.58
C THR A 38 -12.05 9.47 9.84
N ASP A 39 -12.26 10.73 10.22
CA ASP A 39 -13.12 11.70 9.54
C ASP A 39 -12.31 12.53 8.53
N SER A 40 -11.89 11.92 7.44
CA SER A 40 -11.29 12.67 6.34
C SER A 40 -12.35 13.15 5.34
N PRO A 41 -12.35 14.44 4.97
CA PRO A 41 -13.31 14.98 4.02
C PRO A 41 -13.14 14.32 2.63
N ARG A 42 -14.25 13.90 2.01
CA ARG A 42 -14.32 13.28 0.66
C ARG A 42 -13.48 13.99 -0.42
N ARG A 43 -13.19 15.29 -0.26
CA ARG A 43 -12.34 16.09 -1.15
C ARG A 43 -10.87 15.67 -1.14
N GLN A 44 -10.34 15.26 0.02
CA GLN A 44 -8.94 14.84 0.18
C GLN A 44 -8.67 13.52 -0.56
N ARG A 45 -9.62 12.59 -0.50
CA ARG A 45 -9.57 11.32 -1.23
C ARG A 45 -9.58 11.50 -2.76
N VAL A 46 -10.41 12.41 -3.27
CA VAL A 46 -10.44 12.74 -4.71
C VAL A 46 -9.14 13.44 -5.14
N PHE A 47 -8.60 14.32 -4.31
CA PHE A 47 -7.30 14.95 -4.57
C PHE A 47 -6.18 13.91 -4.71
N TRP A 48 -6.07 12.96 -3.79
CA TRP A 48 -5.07 11.89 -3.87
C TRP A 48 -5.31 10.94 -5.05
N ALA A 49 -6.56 10.60 -5.37
CA ALA A 49 -6.89 9.78 -6.55
C ALA A 49 -6.49 10.47 -7.87
N CYS A 50 -6.77 11.77 -8.01
CA CYS A 50 -6.35 12.56 -9.16
C CYS A 50 -4.83 12.67 -9.26
N LEU A 51 -4.13 12.80 -8.13
CA LEU A 51 -2.66 12.89 -8.10
C LEU A 51 -2.01 11.56 -8.51
N ILE A 52 -2.57 10.41 -8.11
CA ILE A 52 -2.14 9.08 -8.58
C ILE A 52 -2.35 8.95 -10.09
N GLY A 53 -3.52 9.35 -10.60
CA GLY A 53 -3.81 9.34 -12.03
C GLY A 53 -2.87 10.23 -12.84
N LEU A 54 -2.61 11.45 -12.37
CA LEU A 54 -1.66 12.38 -12.99
C LEU A 54 -0.24 11.80 -13.03
N THR A 55 0.19 11.20 -11.93
CA THR A 55 1.52 10.59 -11.82
C THR A 55 1.63 9.38 -12.76
N ALA A 56 0.61 8.53 -12.83
CA ALA A 56 0.55 7.41 -13.76
C ALA A 56 0.58 7.87 -15.23
N SER A 57 -0.17 8.91 -15.59
CA SER A 57 -0.13 9.52 -16.93
C SER A 57 1.25 10.10 -17.26
N ALA A 58 1.89 10.77 -16.30
CA ALA A 58 3.24 11.31 -16.47
C ALA A 58 4.29 10.20 -16.70
N LEU A 59 4.22 9.09 -15.95
CA LEU A 59 5.12 7.95 -16.16
C LEU A 59 4.86 7.21 -17.47
N LEU A 60 3.60 7.09 -17.90
CA LEU A 60 3.24 6.52 -19.19
C LEU A 60 3.78 7.37 -20.35
N TYR A 61 3.64 8.70 -20.27
CA TYR A 61 4.15 9.60 -21.29
C TYR A 61 5.69 9.64 -21.33
N GLY A 62 6.34 9.66 -20.16
CA GLY A 62 7.81 9.67 -20.06
C GLY A 62 8.48 8.33 -20.42
N GLY A 63 7.75 7.22 -20.37
CA GLY A 63 8.29 5.88 -20.65
C GLY A 63 8.40 5.50 -22.13
N GLY A 64 7.64 6.12 -23.04
CA GLY A 64 7.74 5.90 -24.48
C GLY A 64 7.64 4.42 -24.91
N THR A 65 8.70 3.87 -25.51
CA THR A 65 8.80 2.45 -25.91
C THR A 65 9.17 1.51 -24.74
N ASP A 66 9.77 2.06 -23.68
CA ASP A 66 10.29 1.34 -22.51
C ASP A 66 9.48 1.64 -21.24
N VAL A 67 8.17 1.87 -21.41
CA VAL A 67 7.22 2.19 -20.32
C VAL A 67 7.36 1.20 -19.16
N LEU A 68 7.52 -0.09 -19.45
CA LEU A 68 7.62 -1.10 -18.41
C LEU A 68 8.86 -0.91 -17.54
N GLN A 69 9.99 -0.55 -18.14
CA GLN A 69 11.24 -0.32 -17.44
C GLN A 69 11.18 0.99 -16.62
N SER A 70 10.61 2.06 -17.17
CA SER A 70 10.42 3.32 -16.45
C SER A 70 9.47 3.17 -15.26
N LEU A 71 8.37 2.43 -15.41
CA LEU A 71 7.45 2.14 -14.30
C LEU A 71 8.12 1.31 -13.20
N GLN A 72 8.92 0.30 -13.56
CA GLN A 72 9.65 -0.51 -12.58
C GLN A 72 10.71 0.31 -11.85
N ALA A 73 11.53 1.08 -12.57
CA ALA A 73 12.56 1.92 -11.96
C ALA A 73 11.95 2.93 -10.98
N GLY A 74 10.89 3.64 -11.38
CA GLY A 74 10.18 4.58 -10.51
C GLY A 74 9.61 3.90 -9.25
N THR A 75 9.02 2.72 -9.40
CA THR A 75 8.47 1.95 -8.27
C THR A 75 9.57 1.47 -7.32
N ILE A 76 10.68 0.95 -7.83
CA ILE A 76 11.81 0.47 -7.02
C ILE A 76 12.42 1.62 -6.23
N THR A 77 12.67 2.76 -6.88
CA THR A 77 13.24 3.95 -6.22
C THR A 77 12.32 4.47 -5.10
N ALA A 78 11.00 4.46 -5.30
CA ALA A 78 10.04 4.83 -4.26
C ALA A 78 9.94 3.80 -3.11
N ALA A 79 10.04 2.50 -3.43
CA ALA A 79 9.92 1.42 -2.46
C ALA A 79 11.17 1.26 -1.56
N LEU A 80 12.35 1.62 -2.07
CA LEU A 80 13.63 1.45 -1.36
C LEU A 80 13.71 2.18 -0.01
N PRO A 81 13.39 3.49 0.11
CA PRO A 81 13.36 4.16 1.41
C PRO A 81 12.23 3.63 2.31
N PHE A 82 11.09 3.23 1.74
CA PHE A 82 9.97 2.67 2.51
C PHE A 82 10.32 1.31 3.12
N THR A 83 11.15 0.51 2.44
CA THR A 83 11.66 -0.77 2.95
C THR A 83 12.43 -0.59 4.26
N LEU A 84 13.20 0.50 4.41
CA LEU A 84 13.90 0.79 5.68
C LEU A 84 12.91 1.03 6.83
N ILE A 85 11.82 1.75 6.57
CA ILE A 85 10.76 1.99 7.56
C ILE A 85 10.08 0.67 7.95
N LEU A 86 9.77 -0.19 6.96
CA LEU A 86 9.19 -1.51 7.22
C LEU A 86 10.12 -2.38 8.06
N LEU A 87 11.43 -2.35 7.83
CA LEU A 87 12.40 -3.07 8.68
C LEU A 87 12.36 -2.58 10.13
N THR A 88 12.29 -1.27 10.36
CA THR A 88 12.13 -0.72 11.72
C THR A 88 10.81 -1.14 12.35
N CYS A 89 9.72 -1.19 11.57
CA CYS A 89 8.42 -1.67 12.04
C CYS A 89 8.48 -3.16 12.44
N CYS A 90 9.13 -4.01 11.64
CA CYS A 90 9.36 -5.42 11.98
C CYS A 90 10.18 -5.57 13.27
N LEU A 91 11.22 -4.75 13.47
CA LEU A 91 12.01 -4.75 14.69
C LEU A 91 11.18 -4.29 15.90
N SER A 92 10.37 -3.24 15.75
CA SER A 92 9.47 -2.75 16.80
C SER A 92 8.41 -3.79 17.19
N LEU A 93 7.83 -4.47 16.20
CA LEU A 93 6.88 -5.56 16.44
C LEU A 93 7.56 -6.73 17.17
N TYR A 94 8.77 -7.12 16.76
CA TYR A 94 9.53 -8.18 17.41
C TYR A 94 9.85 -7.84 18.88
N ILE A 95 10.28 -6.60 19.15
CA ILE A 95 10.55 -6.13 20.51
C ILE A 95 9.26 -6.12 21.33
N GLY A 96 8.16 -5.57 20.79
CA GLY A 96 6.87 -5.52 21.48
C GLY A 96 6.33 -6.91 21.83
N MET A 97 6.39 -7.86 20.88
CA MET A 97 5.98 -9.24 21.13
C MET A 97 6.89 -9.94 22.16
N ARG A 98 8.19 -9.62 22.18
CA ARG A 98 9.14 -10.17 23.17
C ARG A 98 8.92 -9.60 24.56
N ASP A 99 8.56 -8.33 24.67
CA ASP A 99 8.22 -7.69 25.95
C ASP A 99 6.92 -8.28 26.50
N GLU A 100 5.89 -8.44 25.66
CA GLU A 100 4.63 -9.11 26.04
C GLU A 100 4.85 -10.55 26.54
N TYR A 101 5.68 -11.33 25.83
CA TYR A 101 6.03 -12.69 26.23
C TYR A 101 6.75 -12.74 27.60
N ARG A 102 7.60 -11.75 27.88
CA ARG A 102 8.28 -11.64 29.19
C ARG A 102 7.31 -11.25 30.30
N SER A 103 6.37 -10.36 30.02
CA SER A 103 5.31 -9.98 30.97
C SER A 103 4.41 -11.16 31.32
N MET A 104 4.03 -11.99 30.33
CA MET A 104 3.27 -13.23 30.55
C MET A 104 4.06 -14.24 31.40
N ASN A 105 5.33 -14.47 31.08
CA ASN A 105 6.17 -15.44 31.78
C ASN A 105 6.56 -15.00 33.21
N GLN A 106 6.54 -13.70 33.50
CA GLN A 106 6.69 -13.16 34.86
C GLN A 106 5.39 -13.25 35.67
N GLY A 107 4.22 -13.14 35.02
CA GLY A 107 2.91 -13.39 35.65
C GLY A 107 2.80 -14.83 36.16
N ASP A 108 3.21 -15.81 35.35
CA ASP A 108 3.20 -17.22 35.73
C ASP A 108 4.22 -17.56 36.83
N ALA A 109 5.38 -16.88 36.86
CA ALA A 109 6.40 -17.08 37.89
C ALA A 109 6.08 -16.38 39.23
N ALA A 110 5.19 -15.38 39.22
CA ALA A 110 4.75 -14.64 40.41
C ALA A 110 3.63 -15.35 41.19
N GLY A 111 3.17 -16.52 40.75
CA GLY A 111 2.37 -17.45 41.55
C GLY A 111 0.98 -16.94 41.94
N LEU A 112 0.11 -16.75 40.95
CA LEU A 112 -1.33 -17.01 41.14
C LEU A 112 -1.64 -18.45 40.72
#